data_AF-A0A239GT94-F1
#
_entry.id   AF-A0A239GT94-F1
#
_cell.length_a   1.000
_cell.length_b   1.000
_cell.length_c   1.000
_cell.angle_alpha   90.00
_cell.angle_beta   90.00
_cell.angle_gamma   90.00
#
_symmetry.space_group_name_H-M   'P 1'
#
loop_
_entity.id
_entity.type
_entity.pdbx_description
1 polymer ?
#
loop_
_entity_poly.entity_id
_entity_poly.type
_entity_poly.pdbx_seq_one_letter_code
_entity_poly.pdbx_strand_id
1 'polypeptide(L)'
;MSGTPVSAIRNLGPAFETACTDAGIPDAETLRALGAHEAYRKLLEAGQRPHFIGYYVLHMALQGRPWNDCKGEEKDALRAQFDALKADTKATPQSAMDKILNEIGVIAKPGPR
;
A
#
# COMPACT_ATOMS: atom_id res chain seq x y z
N MET A 1 -11.17 -3.77 21.24
CA MET A 1 -11.73 -2.42 21.04
C MET A 1 -12.21 -2.37 19.60
N SER A 2 -13.50 -2.19 19.34
CA SER A 2 -14.03 -2.06 17.98
C SER A 2 -14.03 -0.59 17.59
N GLY A 3 -12.98 -0.15 16.88
CA GLY A 3 -12.93 1.17 16.25
C GLY A 3 -13.90 1.27 15.07
N THR A 4 -13.93 2.43 14.41
CA THR A 4 -14.80 2.62 13.24
C THR A 4 -14.26 1.77 12.08
N PRO A 5 -15.11 1.02 11.35
CA PRO A 5 -14.63 0.22 10.21
C PRO A 5 -14.00 1.10 9.12
N VAL A 6 -12.90 0.63 8.52
CA VAL A 6 -12.23 1.34 7.42
C VAL A 6 -13.18 1.55 6.23
N SER A 7 -14.06 0.60 5.98
CA SER A 7 -15.10 0.66 4.94
C SER A 7 -16.16 1.74 5.16
N ALA A 8 -16.22 2.37 6.34
CA ALA A 8 -17.04 3.56 6.55
C ALA A 8 -16.43 4.83 5.94
N ILE A 9 -15.13 4.82 5.59
CA ILE A 9 -14.50 5.93 4.88
C ILE A 9 -14.92 5.88 3.42
N ARG A 10 -15.39 7.01 2.90
CA ARG A 10 -15.72 7.17 1.48
C ARG A 10 -14.59 6.65 0.58
N ASN A 11 -14.98 5.97 -0.49
CA ASN A 11 -14.09 5.33 -1.48
C ASN A 11 -13.39 4.05 -1.01
N LEU A 12 -13.47 3.68 0.28
CA LEU A 12 -12.87 2.45 0.79
C LEU A 12 -13.96 1.39 0.99
N GLY A 13 -13.81 0.25 0.32
CA GLY A 13 -14.77 -0.87 0.41
C GLY A 13 -14.30 -1.99 1.34
N PRO A 14 -15.15 -3.01 1.58
CA PRO A 14 -14.83 -4.14 2.46
C PRO A 14 -13.54 -4.87 2.10
N ALA A 15 -13.22 -5.02 0.81
CA ALA A 15 -11.97 -5.65 0.38
C ALA A 15 -10.73 -4.87 0.82
N PHE A 16 -10.81 -3.53 0.82
CA PHE A 16 -9.72 -2.68 1.29
C PHE A 16 -9.60 -2.72 2.82
N GLU A 17 -10.73 -2.82 3.53
CA GLU A 17 -10.75 -3.02 4.98
C GLU A 17 -10.10 -4.36 5.39
N THR A 18 -10.40 -5.45 4.69
CA THR A 18 -9.74 -6.74 4.92
C THR A 18 -8.23 -6.61 4.73
N ALA A 19 -7.79 -6.00 3.63
CA ALA A 19 -6.37 -5.77 3.38
C ALA A 19 -5.71 -4.89 4.45
N CYS A 20 -6.40 -3.86 4.95
CA CYS A 20 -5.94 -3.05 6.07
C CYS A 20 -5.79 -3.88 7.34
N THR A 21 -6.78 -4.71 7.66
CA THR A 21 -6.75 -5.58 8.84
C THR A 21 -5.58 -6.57 8.77
N ASP A 22 -5.37 -7.20 7.62
CA ASP A 22 -4.24 -8.11 7.37
C ASP A 22 -2.88 -7.39 7.48
N ALA A 23 -2.83 -6.10 7.15
CA ALA A 23 -1.66 -5.24 7.30
C ALA A 23 -1.51 -4.61 8.70
N GLY A 24 -2.33 -5.02 9.67
CA GLY A 24 -2.28 -4.53 11.05
C GLY A 24 -2.83 -3.10 11.23
N ILE A 25 -3.79 -2.71 10.38
CA ILE A 25 -4.55 -1.45 10.45
C ILE A 25 -6.02 -1.82 10.73
N PRO A 26 -6.40 -1.95 12.02
CA PRO A 26 -7.68 -2.56 12.40
C PRO A 26 -8.90 -1.64 12.26
N ASP A 27 -8.70 -0.32 12.20
CA ASP A 27 -9.78 0.67 12.21
C ASP A 27 -9.42 1.97 11.48
N ALA A 28 -10.45 2.79 11.24
CA ALA A 28 -10.36 4.05 10.52
C ALA A 28 -9.55 5.10 11.29
N GLU A 29 -9.56 5.06 12.62
CA GLU A 29 -8.76 5.93 13.48
C GLU A 29 -7.27 5.66 13.30
N THR A 30 -6.87 4.39 13.35
CA THR A 30 -5.49 3.96 13.08
C THR A 30 -5.08 4.34 11.66
N LEU A 31 -5.95 4.12 10.67
CA LEU A 31 -5.67 4.48 9.29
C LEU A 31 -5.43 6.00 9.12
N ARG A 32 -6.25 6.84 9.76
CA ARG A 32 -6.07 8.30 9.74
C ARG A 32 -4.80 8.73 10.46
N ALA A 33 -4.47 8.11 11.59
CA ALA A 33 -3.27 8.43 12.35
C ALA A 33 -1.97 8.09 11.59
N LEU A 34 -1.97 6.97 10.86
CA LEU A 34 -0.84 6.58 9.99
C LEU A 34 -0.70 7.49 8.77
N GLY A 35 -1.84 7.91 8.19
CA GLY A 35 -1.87 8.62 6.93
C GLY A 35 -1.69 7.69 5.72
N ALA A 36 -2.02 8.22 4.54
CA ALA A 36 -2.18 7.39 3.33
C ALA A 36 -0.87 6.75 2.86
N HIS A 37 0.25 7.47 2.90
CA HIS A 37 1.53 6.95 2.41
C HIS A 37 2.03 5.76 3.23
N GLU A 38 2.09 5.90 4.55
CA GLU A 38 2.56 4.84 5.45
C GLU A 38 1.57 3.70 5.59
N ALA A 39 0.25 3.98 5.55
CA ALA A 39 -0.74 2.91 5.47
C ALA A 39 -0.56 2.08 4.19
N TYR A 40 -0.28 2.71 3.04
CA TYR A 40 -0.04 1.98 1.80
C TYR A 40 1.28 1.22 1.83
N ARG A 41 2.33 1.74 2.49
CA ARG A 41 3.57 1.00 2.76
C ARG A 41 3.27 -0.32 3.47
N LYS A 42 2.51 -0.28 4.56
CA LYS A 42 2.10 -1.48 5.30
C LYS A 42 1.33 -2.47 4.43
N LEU A 43 0.42 -2.00 3.57
CA LEU A 43 -0.30 -2.87 2.63
C LEU A 43 0.67 -3.58 1.68
N LEU A 44 1.66 -2.87 1.14
CA LEU A 44 2.68 -3.47 0.26
C LEU A 44 3.55 -4.48 1.01
N GLU A 45 3.97 -4.19 2.24
CA GLU A 45 4.74 -5.10 3.08
C GLU A 45 3.95 -6.37 3.44
N ALA A 46 2.64 -6.23 3.65
CA ALA A 46 1.70 -7.33 3.86
C ALA A 46 1.40 -8.14 2.57
N GLY A 47 1.99 -7.78 1.43
CA GLY A 47 1.89 -8.53 0.17
C GLY A 47 0.82 -8.05 -0.81
N GLN A 48 0.19 -6.90 -0.58
CA GLN A 48 -0.69 -6.31 -1.59
C GLN A 48 0.08 -5.94 -2.85
N ARG A 49 -0.55 -6.17 -4.01
CA ARG A 49 0.07 -5.81 -5.30
C ARG A 49 0.09 -4.29 -5.45
N PRO A 50 1.23 -3.69 -5.86
CA PRO A 50 1.32 -2.25 -6.03
C PRO A 50 0.39 -1.77 -7.15
N HIS A 51 -0.51 -0.85 -6.80
CA HIS A 51 -1.50 -0.30 -7.72
C HIS A 51 -1.73 1.20 -7.46
N PHE A 52 -1.29 2.03 -8.40
CA PHE A 52 -1.30 3.49 -8.22
C PHE A 52 -2.69 4.08 -7.97
N ILE A 53 -3.74 3.53 -8.61
CA ILE A 53 -5.10 4.04 -8.36
C ILE A 53 -5.48 3.81 -6.90
N GLY A 54 -5.16 2.63 -6.34
CA GLY A 54 -5.42 2.36 -4.92
C GLY A 54 -4.66 3.33 -4.01
N TYR A 55 -3.40 3.64 -4.38
CA TYR A 55 -2.57 4.58 -3.64
C TYR A 55 -3.19 5.98 -3.57
N TYR A 56 -3.51 6.62 -4.70
CA TYR A 56 -4.06 7.98 -4.63
C TYR A 56 -5.51 8.01 -4.13
N VAL A 57 -6.31 6.97 -4.37
CA VAL A 57 -7.68 6.87 -3.81
C VAL A 57 -7.62 6.94 -2.29
N LEU A 58 -6.63 6.30 -1.66
CA LEU A 58 -6.45 6.36 -0.22
C LEU A 58 -6.15 7.79 0.26
N HIS A 59 -5.32 8.55 -0.45
CA HIS A 59 -5.10 9.96 -0.16
C HIS A 59 -6.42 10.76 -0.23
N MET A 60 -7.20 10.57 -1.30
CA MET A 60 -8.48 11.26 -1.46
C MET A 60 -9.48 10.86 -0.37
N ALA A 61 -9.51 9.58 0.00
CA ALA A 61 -10.38 9.05 1.05
C ALA A 61 -10.09 9.70 2.42
N LEU A 62 -8.82 9.82 2.81
CA LEU A 62 -8.44 10.45 4.08
C LEU A 62 -8.66 11.97 4.09
N GLN A 63 -8.65 12.60 2.92
CA GLN A 63 -9.02 14.01 2.75
C GLN A 63 -10.54 14.24 2.64
N GLY A 64 -11.35 13.18 2.58
CA GLY A 64 -12.80 13.28 2.42
C GLY A 64 -13.26 13.68 1.00
N ARG A 65 -12.37 13.60 0.00
CA ARG A 65 -12.62 14.03 -1.38
C ARG A 65 -13.13 12.87 -2.26
N PRO A 66 -13.88 13.17 -3.34
CA PRO A 66 -14.12 12.21 -4.41
C PRO A 66 -12.79 11.72 -5.01
N TRP A 67 -12.67 10.43 -5.32
CA TRP A 67 -11.43 9.89 -5.87
C TRP A 67 -11.03 10.53 -7.22
N ASN A 68 -12.01 10.94 -8.02
CA ASN A 68 -11.81 11.54 -9.34
C ASN A 68 -11.34 13.00 -9.29
N ASP A 69 -11.13 13.55 -8.09
CA ASP A 69 -10.65 14.92 -7.88
C ASP A 69 -9.12 15.05 -7.97
N CYS A 70 -8.38 13.94 -7.84
CA CYS A 70 -6.93 13.89 -8.00
C CYS A 70 -6.52 14.10 -9.47
N LYS A 71 -5.98 15.29 -9.79
CA LYS A 71 -5.67 15.73 -11.17
C LYS A 71 -4.41 16.59 -11.23
N GLY A 72 -3.87 16.76 -12.43
CA GLY A 72 -2.75 17.65 -12.71
C GLY A 72 -1.53 17.36 -11.84
N GLU A 73 -0.91 18.42 -11.33
CA GLU A 73 0.33 18.37 -10.53
C GLU A 73 0.21 17.49 -9.28
N GLU A 74 -0.95 17.44 -8.62
CA GLU A 74 -1.18 16.57 -7.45
C GLU A 74 -1.03 15.09 -7.82
N LYS A 75 -1.60 14.70 -8.96
CA LYS A 75 -1.52 13.31 -9.46
C LYS A 75 -0.08 12.94 -9.82
N ASP A 76 0.66 13.88 -10.41
CA ASP A 76 2.06 13.67 -10.80
C ASP A 76 2.97 13.58 -9.57
N ALA A 77 2.75 14.41 -8.55
CA ALA A 77 3.45 14.31 -7.27
C ALA A 77 3.17 12.98 -6.56
N LEU A 78 1.90 12.54 -6.53
CA LEU A 78 1.54 11.23 -5.97
C LEU A 78 2.14 10.08 -6.77
N ARG A 79 2.27 10.22 -8.09
CA ARG A 79 2.93 9.23 -8.95
C ARG A 79 4.39 9.05 -8.54
N ALA A 80 5.12 10.15 -8.40
CA ALA A 80 6.52 10.11 -7.98
C ALA A 80 6.69 9.45 -6.60
N GLN A 81 5.84 9.81 -5.63
CA GLN A 81 5.85 9.19 -4.29
C GLN A 81 5.56 7.69 -4.34
N PHE A 82 4.58 7.27 -5.15
CA PHE A 82 4.23 5.86 -5.31
C PHE A 82 5.37 5.05 -5.94
N ASP A 83 6.02 5.60 -6.96
CA ASP A 83 7.13 4.90 -7.63
C ASP A 83 8.34 4.75 -6.72
N ALA A 84 8.64 5.76 -5.89
CA ALA A 84 9.64 5.66 -4.83
C ALA A 84 9.25 4.60 -3.79
N LEU A 85 8.02 4.65 -3.28
CA LEU A 85 7.52 3.69 -2.30
C LEU A 85 7.62 2.24 -2.81
N LYS A 86 7.21 2.01 -4.06
CA LYS A 86 7.28 0.69 -4.71
C LYS A 86 8.73 0.19 -4.85
N ALA A 87 9.68 1.09 -5.11
CA ALA A 87 11.09 0.73 -5.19
C ALA A 87 11.66 0.34 -3.82
N ASP A 88 11.33 1.12 -2.78
CA ASP A 88 11.75 0.87 -1.40
C ASP A 88 11.20 -0.46 -0.86
N THR A 89 9.91 -0.74 -1.11
CA THR A 89 9.29 -1.98 -0.62
C THR A 89 9.79 -3.22 -1.36
N LYS A 90 10.14 -3.11 -2.65
CA LYS A 90 10.77 -4.22 -3.40
C LYS A 90 12.17 -4.56 -2.91
N ALA A 91 12.90 -3.57 -2.38
CA ALA A 91 14.23 -3.80 -1.83
C ALA A 91 14.18 -4.55 -0.48
N THR A 92 13.00 -4.59 0.16
CA THR A 92 12.76 -5.39 1.37
C THR A 92 12.44 -6.82 0.93
N PRO A 93 13.28 -7.83 1.22
CA PRO A 93 13.02 -9.20 0.81
C PRO A 93 11.67 -9.64 1.36
N GLN A 94 10.74 -9.90 0.44
CA GLN A 94 9.35 -10.12 0.74
C GLN A 94 9.21 -11.53 1.31
N SER A 95 9.06 -11.63 2.63
CA SER A 95 8.80 -12.85 3.40
C SER A 95 10.01 -13.73 3.77
N ALA A 96 9.84 -14.47 4.86
CA ALA A 96 10.75 -15.52 5.30
C ALA A 96 11.00 -16.60 4.22
N MET A 97 10.07 -16.77 3.27
CA MET A 97 10.24 -17.69 2.15
C MET A 97 11.30 -17.19 1.16
N ASP A 98 11.39 -15.88 0.88
CA ASP A 98 12.42 -15.32 -0.01
C ASP A 98 13.82 -15.37 0.63
N LYS A 99 13.91 -15.28 1.96
CA LYS A 99 15.16 -15.55 2.69
C LYS A 99 15.59 -17.00 2.56
N ILE A 100 14.66 -17.95 2.75
CA ILE A 100 14.91 -19.38 2.58
C ILE A 100 15.29 -19.70 1.12
N LEU A 101 14.63 -19.10 0.13
CA LEU A 101 14.96 -19.28 -1.30
C LEU A 101 16.32 -18.68 -1.67
N ASN A 102 16.73 -17.56 -1.05
CA ASN A 102 18.08 -17.02 -1.15
C ASN A 102 19.13 -17.95 -0.53
N GLU A 103 18.86 -18.51 0.64
CA GLU A 103 19.75 -19.46 1.33
C GLU A 103 19.89 -20.79 0.57
N ILE A 104 18.85 -21.24 -0.13
CA ILE A 104 18.85 -22.47 -0.95
C ILE A 104 19.49 -22.22 -2.34
N GLY A 105 19.70 -20.97 -2.75
CA GLY A 105 20.46 -20.63 -3.97
C GLY A 105 19.69 -20.80 -5.29
N VAL A 106 18.36 -20.70 -5.28
CA VAL A 106 17.49 -21.00 -6.45
C VAL A 106 17.24 -19.78 -7.36
N ILE A 107 17.99 -18.68 -7.20
CA ILE A 107 17.88 -17.54 -8.12
C ILE A 107 18.69 -17.85 -9.38
N ALA A 108 18.01 -17.96 -10.52
CA ALA A 108 18.66 -18.02 -11.82
C ALA A 108 19.50 -16.74 -12.03
N LYS A 109 20.81 -16.91 -12.29
CA LYS A 109 21.67 -15.80 -12.71
C LYS A 109 21.05 -15.11 -13.93
N PRO A 110 20.96 -13.76 -13.97
CA PRO A 110 20.62 -13.08 -15.20
C PRO A 110 21.65 -13.46 -16.26
N GLY A 111 21.18 -14.04 -17.37
CA GLY A 111 22.01 -14.40 -18.51
C GLY A 111 22.74 -13.18 -19.07
N PRO A 112 23.91 -13.38 -19.71
CA PRO A 112 24.72 -12.27 -20.20
C PRO A 112 23.94 -11.47 -21.27
N ARG A 113 24.11 -10.15 -21.21
CA ARG A 113 23.62 -9.20 -22.21
C ARG A 113 24.28 -9.41 -23.56
#